data_AF-A0A9J9KXX3-F1
#
_entry.id   AF-A0A9J9KXX3-F1
#
_cell.length_a   1.000
_cell.length_b   1.000
_cell.length_c   1.000
_cell.angle_alpha   90.00
_cell.angle_beta   90.00
_cell.angle_gamma   90.00
#
_symmetry.space_group_name_H-M   'P 1'
#
loop_
_entity.id
_entity.type
_entity.pdbx_description
1 polymer ?
#
loop_
_entity_poly.entity_id
_entity_poly.type
_entity_poly.pdbx_seq_one_letter_code
_entity_poly.pdbx_strand_id
1 'polypeptide(L)'
;MRRSVRHIILSLFIMLAWGTGWLMLWTLSFYLTHNGQQAALFLPQGVYLALLILLSRRFWPALILSTLVAIGWLHSEQLLTRDEMLAVPLIGTAAAWLTQRYWHRFPLYWQRLSLLIAAVTFNALLQTLLLSPFLESPGTLLLLASFTGGVLLTPFVYLVFEFLRQQHRYHLLGLDTSNPPLRTSLIIWCSLFFIIGIGTQMVLSPALERLLLIVVFLPNVVMAWKFGWQGGVLSGLLGSMMITIARQVGVGFTDLMELEIFLATQSLLGIGLGIAISRQQQLALNLDHYRRRLETELQARRALTEKLIHTEEDTRKHLARELHDEIGQNITAIQIQSQLVKRAGDTPLAVEAAGQINELARRIHHSTRQLLRQLRPPVLDELSLKEALHHLVNEFAFAERGITCRFDYQLPAPPENETLVFTLYRLLQELLNNVSKHADASEVTIVLRQQENRLHLEVADNGGGISPENAPGFGIQGMRERVHALGGEFTLSSHAGTRVIVNLPTILQQTLH
;
A
#
# COMPACT_ATOMS: atom_id res chain seq x y z
N MET A 1 0.02 16.02 44.48
CA MET A 1 -0.81 14.98 45.14
C MET A 1 -0.06 13.65 45.14
N ARG A 2 0.13 12.97 46.30
CA ARG A 2 0.78 11.65 46.37
C ARG A 2 0.01 10.63 45.49
N ARG A 3 0.73 9.78 44.75
CA ARG A 3 0.13 8.78 43.82
C ARG A 3 -0.93 7.89 44.49
N SER A 4 -0.75 7.56 45.76
CA SER A 4 -1.70 6.78 46.57
C SER A 4 -3.02 7.53 46.83
N VAL A 5 -2.95 8.80 47.24
CA VAL A 5 -4.14 9.66 47.44
C VAL A 5 -4.94 9.83 46.15
N ARG A 6 -4.25 10.01 45.01
CA ARG A 6 -4.92 10.07 43.69
C ARG A 6 -5.63 8.78 43.33
N HIS A 7 -5.03 7.64 43.64
CA HIS A 7 -5.64 6.34 43.37
C HIS A 7 -6.91 6.15 44.22
N ILE A 8 -6.87 6.47 45.51
CA ILE A 8 -8.02 6.37 46.42
C ILE A 8 -9.17 7.26 45.94
N ILE A 9 -8.90 8.53 45.63
CA ILE A 9 -9.93 9.47 45.15
C ILE A 9 -10.54 8.98 43.83
N LEU A 10 -9.72 8.51 42.88
CA LEU A 10 -10.21 7.95 41.62
C LEU A 10 -11.03 6.68 41.82
N SER A 11 -10.60 5.77 42.71
CA SER A 11 -11.34 4.54 43.01
C SER A 11 -12.69 4.85 43.66
N LEU A 12 -12.75 5.83 44.56
CA LEU A 12 -14.00 6.26 45.21
C LEU A 12 -14.95 6.94 44.20
N PHE A 13 -14.40 7.77 43.31
CA PHE A 13 -15.17 8.35 42.21
C PHE A 13 -15.73 7.29 41.27
N ILE A 14 -14.90 6.30 40.88
CA ILE A 14 -15.34 5.17 40.03
C ILE A 14 -16.44 4.38 40.75
N MET A 15 -16.26 4.07 42.04
CA MET A 15 -17.24 3.32 42.82
C MET A 15 -18.60 4.03 42.86
N LEU A 16 -18.62 5.34 43.09
CA LEU A 16 -19.85 6.13 43.10
C LEU A 16 -20.48 6.25 41.71
N ALA A 17 -19.70 6.65 40.70
CA ALA A 17 -20.20 6.86 39.35
C ALA A 17 -20.68 5.57 38.69
N TRP A 18 -19.96 4.46 38.89
CA TRP A 18 -20.38 3.17 38.38
C TRP A 18 -21.53 2.58 39.19
N GLY A 19 -21.55 2.71 40.52
CA GLY A 19 -22.65 2.24 41.35
C GLY A 19 -23.99 2.89 40.98
N THR A 20 -24.02 4.22 40.81
CA THR A 20 -25.22 4.94 40.37
C THR A 20 -25.58 4.61 38.92
N GLY A 21 -24.58 4.54 38.03
CA GLY A 21 -24.79 4.16 36.64
C GLY A 21 -25.32 2.74 36.47
N TRP A 22 -24.85 1.79 37.28
CA TRP A 22 -25.32 0.40 37.27
C TRP A 22 -26.79 0.33 37.70
N LEU A 23 -27.18 1.03 38.77
CA LEU A 23 -28.59 1.11 39.19
C LEU A 23 -29.48 1.76 38.13
N MET A 24 -29.02 2.83 37.46
CA MET A 24 -29.76 3.45 36.35
C MET A 24 -29.94 2.51 35.15
N LEU A 25 -28.92 1.74 34.80
CA LEU A 25 -29.02 0.75 33.73
C LEU A 25 -29.92 -0.41 34.13
N TRP A 26 -29.90 -0.81 35.41
CA TRP A 26 -30.76 -1.86 35.93
C TRP A 26 -32.22 -1.42 35.93
N THR A 27 -32.54 -0.21 36.40
CA THR A 27 -33.93 0.31 36.38
C THR A 27 -34.46 0.40 34.95
N LEU A 28 -33.66 0.91 34.01
CA LEU A 28 -34.02 0.93 32.60
C LEU A 28 -34.28 -0.49 32.05
N SER A 29 -33.42 -1.45 32.40
CA SER A 29 -33.58 -2.84 32.00
C SER A 29 -34.79 -3.52 32.65
N PHE A 30 -35.13 -3.14 33.89
CA PHE A 30 -36.31 -3.64 34.60
C PHE A 30 -37.60 -3.17 33.94
N TYR A 31 -37.67 -1.91 33.52
CA TYR A 31 -38.81 -1.40 32.73
C TYR A 31 -38.97 -2.10 31.38
N LEU A 32 -37.88 -2.62 30.80
CA LEU A 32 -37.92 -3.31 29.50
C LEU A 32 -38.30 -4.80 29.63
N THR A 33 -37.78 -5.47 30.65
CA THR A 33 -37.87 -6.94 30.82
C THR A 33 -38.95 -7.37 31.81
N HIS A 34 -39.41 -6.47 32.70
CA HIS A 34 -40.31 -6.77 33.82
C HIS A 34 -39.80 -7.90 34.75
N ASN A 35 -38.50 -8.22 34.69
CA ASN A 35 -37.86 -9.27 35.46
C ASN A 35 -36.53 -8.77 36.01
N GLY A 36 -36.42 -8.70 37.34
CA GLY A 36 -35.22 -8.18 38.02
C GLY A 36 -33.93 -8.92 37.69
N GLN A 37 -34.00 -10.25 37.48
CA GLN A 37 -32.84 -11.08 37.19
C GLN A 37 -32.33 -10.86 35.75
N GLN A 38 -33.25 -10.84 34.78
CA GLN A 38 -32.90 -10.52 33.39
C GLN A 38 -32.40 -9.08 33.26
N ALA A 39 -33.00 -8.14 34.00
CA ALA A 39 -32.58 -6.75 34.03
C ALA A 39 -31.13 -6.56 34.49
N ALA A 40 -30.66 -7.39 35.43
CA ALA A 40 -29.26 -7.36 35.88
C ALA A 40 -28.27 -7.85 34.81
N LEU A 41 -28.70 -8.80 33.97
CA LEU A 41 -27.89 -9.41 32.93
C LEU A 41 -27.93 -8.65 31.60
N PHE A 42 -28.93 -7.80 31.38
CA PHE A 42 -29.12 -7.07 30.13
C PHE A 42 -28.13 -5.88 29.98
N LEU A 43 -28.57 -4.63 30.14
CA LEU A 43 -27.71 -3.45 29.91
C LEU A 43 -26.53 -3.32 30.91
N PRO A 44 -26.71 -3.52 32.24
CA PRO A 44 -25.64 -3.27 33.20
C PRO A 44 -24.42 -4.15 32.95
N GLN A 45 -24.64 -5.41 32.56
CA GLN A 45 -23.57 -6.37 32.34
C GLN A 45 -22.68 -6.02 31.14
N GLY A 46 -23.25 -5.47 30.07
CA GLY A 46 -22.48 -5.06 28.90
C GLY A 46 -21.48 -3.94 29.22
N VAL A 47 -21.94 -2.91 29.95
CA VAL A 47 -21.05 -1.83 30.39
C VAL A 47 -20.02 -2.33 31.40
N TYR A 48 -20.43 -3.20 32.32
CA TYR A 48 -19.54 -3.79 33.32
C TYR A 48 -18.36 -4.53 32.67
N LEU A 49 -18.64 -5.42 31.71
CA LEU A 49 -17.61 -6.16 30.98
C LEU A 49 -16.67 -5.22 30.23
N ALA A 50 -17.20 -4.19 29.58
CA ALA A 50 -16.41 -3.19 28.86
C ALA A 50 -15.47 -2.43 29.81
N LEU A 51 -15.99 -1.95 30.94
CA LEU A 51 -15.19 -1.22 31.94
C LEU A 51 -14.07 -2.08 32.52
N LEU A 52 -14.33 -3.35 32.81
CA LEU A 52 -13.30 -4.28 33.31
C LEU A 52 -12.16 -4.51 32.30
N ILE A 53 -12.49 -4.60 31.00
CA ILE A 53 -11.50 -4.81 29.93
C ILE A 53 -10.66 -3.55 29.72
N LEU A 54 -11.30 -2.37 29.72
CA LEU A 54 -10.67 -1.08 29.36
C LEU A 54 -9.91 -0.43 30.52
N LEU A 55 -10.40 -0.56 31.75
CA LEU A 55 -9.74 0.00 32.93
C LEU A 55 -8.61 -0.92 33.42
N SER A 56 -7.59 -0.28 34.00
CA SER A 56 -6.48 -1.00 34.64
C SER A 56 -6.96 -1.85 35.82
N ARG A 57 -6.38 -3.05 35.99
CA ARG A 57 -6.72 -4.03 37.06
C ARG A 57 -6.79 -3.45 38.49
N ARG A 58 -6.02 -2.40 38.78
CA ARG A 58 -6.06 -1.69 40.07
C ARG A 58 -7.43 -1.12 40.45
N PHE A 59 -8.32 -0.86 39.48
CA PHE A 59 -9.66 -0.31 39.72
C PHE A 59 -10.75 -1.39 39.75
N TRP A 60 -10.42 -2.66 39.50
CA TRP A 60 -11.39 -3.75 39.52
C TRP A 60 -12.09 -3.90 40.87
N PRO A 61 -11.42 -3.79 42.04
CA PRO A 61 -12.10 -3.91 43.32
C PRO A 61 -13.20 -2.85 43.50
N ALA A 62 -12.98 -1.63 43.00
CA ALA A 62 -13.98 -0.56 43.07
C ALA A 62 -15.22 -0.87 42.22
N LEU A 63 -15.03 -1.42 41.02
CA LEU A 63 -16.12 -1.81 40.13
C LEU A 63 -16.92 -3.02 40.68
N ILE A 64 -16.21 -4.03 41.19
CA ILE A 64 -16.84 -5.24 41.73
C ILE A 64 -17.62 -4.89 43.00
N LEU A 65 -17.02 -4.12 43.92
CA LEU A 65 -17.62 -3.78 45.20
C LEU A 65 -18.91 -2.97 45.02
N SER A 66 -18.92 -1.95 44.14
CA SER A 66 -20.15 -1.18 43.89
C SER A 66 -21.25 -2.04 43.27
N THR A 67 -20.91 -2.97 42.37
CA THR A 67 -21.90 -3.87 41.77
C THR A 67 -22.47 -4.83 42.82
N LEU A 68 -21.62 -5.40 43.68
CA LEU A 68 -22.06 -6.28 44.77
C LEU A 68 -22.97 -5.55 45.77
N VAL A 69 -22.62 -4.30 46.12
CA VAL A 69 -23.45 -3.46 46.99
C VAL A 69 -24.81 -3.18 46.35
N ALA A 70 -24.84 -2.87 45.05
CA ALA A 70 -26.08 -2.60 44.33
C ALA A 70 -26.98 -3.84 44.23
N ILE A 71 -26.41 -5.01 43.91
CA ILE A 71 -27.14 -6.29 43.89
C ILE A 71 -27.66 -6.65 45.29
N GLY A 72 -26.82 -6.50 46.32
CA GLY A 72 -27.22 -6.74 47.71
C GLY A 72 -28.35 -5.82 48.19
N TRP A 73 -28.31 -4.54 47.78
CA TRP A 73 -29.39 -3.60 48.07
C TRP A 73 -30.70 -4.00 47.36
N LEU A 74 -30.65 -4.34 46.07
CA LEU A 74 -31.82 -4.83 45.33
C LEU A 74 -32.39 -6.13 45.90
N HIS A 75 -31.53 -7.01 46.42
CA HIS A 75 -31.96 -8.20 47.13
C HIS A 75 -32.67 -7.85 48.44
N SER A 76 -32.17 -6.88 49.21
CA SER A 76 -32.84 -6.42 50.44
C SER A 76 -34.22 -5.80 50.19
N GLU A 77 -34.42 -5.17 49.03
CA GLU A 77 -35.71 -4.61 48.59
C GLU A 77 -36.62 -5.66 47.92
N GLN A 78 -36.26 -6.96 47.95
CA GLN A 78 -37.00 -8.07 47.34
C GLN A 78 -37.20 -7.97 45.82
N LEU A 79 -36.45 -7.07 45.14
CA LEU A 79 -36.47 -6.91 43.68
C LEU A 79 -35.62 -7.99 42.98
N LEU A 80 -34.73 -8.65 43.72
CA LEU A 80 -33.98 -9.83 43.30
C LEU A 80 -34.23 -10.99 44.25
N THR A 81 -34.84 -12.07 43.76
CA THR A 81 -35.31 -13.21 44.56
C THR A 81 -34.25 -14.25 44.91
N ARG A 82 -33.07 -14.24 44.27
CA ARG A 82 -32.07 -15.32 44.40
C ARG A 82 -30.66 -14.77 44.66
N ASP A 83 -29.97 -15.33 45.67
CA ASP A 83 -28.62 -14.95 46.10
C ASP A 83 -27.53 -15.20 45.04
N GLU A 84 -27.79 -16.12 44.11
CA GLU A 84 -26.86 -16.51 43.05
C GLU A 84 -26.54 -15.36 42.07
N MET A 85 -27.35 -14.30 42.07
CA MET A 85 -27.05 -13.07 41.32
C MET A 85 -25.77 -12.38 41.82
N LEU A 86 -25.32 -12.64 43.06
CA LEU A 86 -24.04 -12.17 43.57
C LEU A 86 -22.83 -12.79 42.83
N ALA A 87 -23.01 -13.91 42.13
CA ALA A 87 -21.96 -14.52 41.32
C ALA A 87 -21.76 -13.81 39.97
N VAL A 88 -22.77 -13.06 39.48
CA VAL A 88 -22.74 -12.40 38.16
C VAL A 88 -21.52 -11.49 37.97
N PRO A 89 -21.16 -10.61 38.92
CA PRO A 89 -20.00 -9.73 38.77
C PRO A 89 -18.69 -10.53 38.74
N LEU A 90 -18.59 -11.62 39.49
CA LEU A 90 -17.40 -12.48 39.55
C LEU A 90 -17.19 -13.21 38.23
N ILE A 91 -18.25 -13.77 37.64
CA ILE A 91 -18.20 -14.41 36.32
C ILE A 91 -17.69 -13.43 35.25
N GLY A 92 -18.19 -12.19 35.28
CA GLY A 92 -17.75 -11.13 34.36
C GLY A 92 -16.26 -10.79 34.49
N THR A 93 -15.69 -10.85 35.71
CA THR A 93 -14.25 -10.61 35.90
C THR A 93 -13.39 -11.71 35.29
N ALA A 94 -13.84 -12.97 35.32
CA ALA A 94 -13.09 -14.08 34.72
C ALA A 94 -13.01 -13.93 33.20
N ALA A 95 -14.13 -13.60 32.55
CA ALA A 95 -14.17 -13.29 31.13
C ALA A 95 -13.27 -12.08 30.78
N ALA A 96 -13.38 -10.98 31.54
CA ALA A 96 -12.56 -9.79 31.33
C ALA A 96 -11.05 -10.05 31.52
N TRP A 97 -10.67 -10.91 32.48
CA TRP A 97 -9.28 -11.26 32.74
C TRP A 97 -8.63 -11.95 31.56
N LEU A 98 -9.34 -12.91 30.95
CA LEU A 98 -8.89 -13.63 29.77
C LEU A 98 -8.73 -12.64 28.59
N THR A 99 -9.72 -11.80 28.36
CA THR A 99 -9.70 -10.82 27.27
C THR A 99 -8.57 -9.79 27.43
N GLN A 100 -8.37 -9.27 28.65
CA GLN A 100 -7.32 -8.28 28.92
C GLN A 100 -5.91 -8.86 28.71
N ARG A 101 -5.71 -10.18 28.88
CA ARG A 101 -4.44 -10.85 28.58
C ARG A 101 -4.05 -10.77 27.10
N TYR A 102 -5.03 -10.82 26.20
CA TYR A 102 -4.82 -10.72 24.75
C TYR A 102 -4.97 -9.29 24.21
N TRP A 103 -5.54 -8.37 24.98
CA TRP A 103 -5.83 -6.99 24.57
C TRP A 103 -4.62 -6.25 23.98
N HIS A 104 -3.44 -6.41 24.57
CA HIS A 104 -2.22 -5.75 24.11
C HIS A 104 -1.61 -6.34 22.83
N ARG A 105 -1.95 -7.59 22.47
CA ARG A 105 -1.45 -8.24 21.25
C ARG A 105 -2.10 -7.68 19.99
N PHE A 106 -3.24 -7.01 20.12
CA PHE A 106 -4.01 -6.47 19.01
C PHE A 106 -3.87 -4.94 18.96
N PRO A 107 -3.01 -4.40 18.07
CA PRO A 107 -2.82 -2.95 17.94
C PRO A 107 -3.96 -2.29 17.16
N LEU A 108 -4.59 -3.03 16.22
CA LEU A 108 -5.61 -2.49 15.32
C LEU A 108 -7.00 -2.43 15.99
N TYR A 109 -7.77 -1.37 15.71
CA TYR A 109 -9.09 -1.16 16.29
C TYR A 109 -10.07 -2.31 15.98
N TRP A 110 -10.09 -2.81 14.74
CA TRP A 110 -11.02 -3.86 14.33
C TRP A 110 -10.74 -5.20 15.02
N GLN A 111 -9.46 -5.50 15.31
CA GLN A 111 -9.07 -6.68 16.07
C GLN A 111 -9.53 -6.59 17.53
N ARG A 112 -9.49 -5.40 18.12
CA ARG A 112 -10.04 -5.16 19.45
C ARG A 112 -11.56 -5.28 19.46
N LEU A 113 -12.23 -4.76 18.44
CA LEU A 113 -13.68 -4.87 18.33
C LEU A 113 -14.13 -6.33 18.17
N SER A 114 -13.44 -7.13 17.35
CA SER A 114 -13.70 -8.57 17.23
C SER A 114 -13.41 -9.31 18.55
N LEU A 115 -12.34 -8.92 19.25
CA LEU A 115 -12.01 -9.48 20.56
C LEU A 115 -13.09 -9.13 21.61
N LEU A 116 -13.67 -7.92 21.57
CA LEU A 116 -14.76 -7.52 22.45
C LEU A 116 -16.03 -8.33 22.17
N ILE A 117 -16.39 -8.55 20.90
CA ILE A 117 -17.54 -9.41 20.55
C ILE A 117 -17.30 -10.84 21.05
N ALA A 118 -16.10 -11.39 20.85
CA ALA A 118 -15.73 -12.71 21.37
C ALA A 118 -15.75 -12.78 22.91
N ALA A 119 -15.39 -11.68 23.59
CA ALA A 119 -15.49 -11.59 25.03
C ALA A 119 -16.94 -11.56 25.51
N VAL A 120 -17.81 -10.84 24.80
CA VAL A 120 -19.25 -10.79 25.08
C VAL A 120 -19.88 -12.18 24.88
N THR A 121 -19.61 -12.86 23.77
CA THR A 121 -20.13 -14.22 23.54
C THR A 121 -19.65 -15.18 24.61
N PHE A 122 -18.36 -15.15 24.95
CA PHE A 122 -17.79 -16.00 26.00
C PHE A 122 -18.42 -15.70 27.37
N ASN A 123 -18.58 -14.43 27.74
CA ASN A 123 -19.22 -14.04 29.00
C ASN A 123 -20.68 -14.50 29.06
N ALA A 124 -21.44 -14.31 27.98
CA ALA A 124 -22.85 -14.71 27.93
C ALA A 124 -22.99 -16.23 28.08
N LEU A 125 -22.18 -17.01 27.36
CA LEU A 125 -22.14 -18.47 27.49
C LEU A 125 -21.76 -18.91 28.91
N LEU A 126 -20.74 -18.28 29.50
CA LEU A 126 -20.28 -18.60 30.84
C LEU A 126 -21.34 -18.30 31.90
N GLN A 127 -22.03 -17.17 31.79
CA GLN A 127 -23.14 -16.80 32.68
C GLN A 127 -24.31 -17.77 32.55
N THR A 128 -24.72 -18.12 31.32
CA THR A 128 -25.78 -19.09 31.11
C THR A 128 -25.41 -20.45 31.69
N LEU A 129 -24.18 -20.93 31.45
CA LEU A 129 -23.73 -22.24 31.93
C LEU A 129 -23.71 -22.32 33.46
N LEU A 130 -23.26 -21.26 34.13
CA LEU A 130 -23.11 -21.24 35.59
C LEU A 130 -24.40 -20.88 36.34
N LEU A 131 -25.29 -20.10 35.74
CA LEU A 131 -26.50 -19.61 36.40
C LEU A 131 -27.77 -20.40 36.01
N SER A 132 -27.84 -20.96 34.79
CA SER A 132 -29.02 -21.72 34.35
C SER A 132 -29.41 -22.92 35.23
N PRO A 133 -28.50 -23.66 35.90
CA PRO A 133 -28.90 -24.76 36.77
C PRO A 133 -29.65 -24.30 38.02
N PHE A 134 -29.52 -23.02 38.37
CA PHE A 134 -29.99 -22.50 39.64
C PHE A 134 -31.16 -21.51 39.49
N LEU A 135 -31.38 -21.01 38.28
CA LEU A 135 -32.49 -20.10 37.96
C LEU A 135 -33.64 -20.86 37.30
N GLU A 136 -34.87 -20.55 37.71
CA GLU A 136 -36.10 -21.12 37.12
C GLU A 136 -36.40 -20.57 35.71
N SER A 137 -35.62 -19.60 35.23
CA SER A 137 -35.80 -19.00 33.91
C SER A 137 -35.15 -19.85 32.79
N PRO A 138 -35.74 -19.89 31.59
CA PRO A 138 -35.13 -20.54 30.44
C PRO A 138 -33.71 -20.05 30.19
N GLY A 139 -32.74 -20.96 30.10
CA GLY A 139 -31.34 -20.64 29.81
C GLY A 139 -31.14 -19.82 28.53
N THR A 140 -32.05 -19.96 27.56
CA THR A 140 -32.08 -19.17 26.32
C THR A 140 -32.30 -17.69 26.57
N LEU A 141 -33.20 -17.32 27.50
CA LEU A 141 -33.47 -15.91 27.83
C LEU A 141 -32.30 -15.29 28.59
N LEU A 142 -31.65 -16.05 29.48
CA LEU A 142 -30.44 -15.60 30.19
C LEU A 142 -29.29 -15.33 29.20
N LEU A 143 -29.08 -16.26 28.26
CA LEU A 143 -28.07 -16.12 27.21
C LEU A 143 -28.35 -14.88 26.36
N LEU A 144 -29.59 -14.73 25.91
CA LEU A 144 -29.99 -13.69 25.01
C LEU A 144 -29.89 -12.30 25.67
N ALA A 145 -30.34 -12.15 26.92
CA ALA A 145 -30.23 -10.91 27.66
C ALA A 145 -28.76 -10.48 27.86
N SER A 146 -27.90 -11.40 28.31
CA SER A 146 -26.47 -11.13 28.51
C SER A 146 -25.76 -10.79 27.19
N PHE A 147 -26.08 -11.52 26.13
CA PHE A 147 -25.48 -11.32 24.82
C PHE A 147 -25.89 -9.98 24.20
N THR A 148 -27.18 -9.65 24.23
CA THR A 148 -27.73 -8.43 23.62
C THR A 148 -27.21 -7.17 24.27
N GLY A 149 -27.28 -7.07 25.60
CA GLY A 149 -26.73 -5.93 26.33
C GLY A 149 -25.21 -5.79 26.15
N GLY A 150 -24.51 -6.92 26.09
CA GLY A 150 -23.09 -6.99 25.79
C GLY A 150 -22.73 -6.45 24.40
N VAL A 151 -23.38 -6.93 23.34
CA VAL A 151 -23.09 -6.53 21.95
C VAL A 151 -23.46 -5.06 21.71
N LEU A 152 -24.51 -4.56 22.35
CA LEU A 152 -24.96 -3.19 22.20
C LEU A 152 -24.02 -2.19 22.90
N LEU A 153 -23.71 -2.43 24.18
CA LEU A 153 -23.02 -1.44 25.00
C LEU A 153 -21.49 -1.62 25.04
N THR A 154 -20.96 -2.84 24.93
CA THR A 154 -19.50 -3.06 25.01
C THR A 154 -18.74 -2.31 23.91
N PRO A 155 -19.13 -2.41 22.62
CA PRO A 155 -18.49 -1.69 21.52
C PRO A 155 -18.68 -0.18 21.62
N PHE A 156 -19.82 0.28 22.15
CA PHE A 156 -20.08 1.70 22.38
C PHE A 156 -19.20 2.29 23.47
N VAL A 157 -19.05 1.62 24.61
CA VAL A 157 -18.13 2.05 25.68
C VAL A 157 -16.69 2.06 25.17
N TYR A 158 -16.30 1.09 24.33
CA TYR A 158 -15.01 1.11 23.65
C TYR A 158 -14.86 2.33 22.73
N LEU A 159 -15.89 2.70 21.97
CA LEU A 159 -15.91 3.89 21.13
C LEU A 159 -15.66 5.16 21.94
N VAL A 160 -16.39 5.34 23.04
CA VAL A 160 -16.22 6.48 23.94
C VAL A 160 -14.82 6.51 24.54
N PHE A 161 -14.31 5.35 25.00
CA PHE A 161 -12.95 5.23 25.53
C PHE A 161 -11.90 5.61 24.48
N GLU A 162 -12.04 5.15 23.25
CA GLU A 162 -11.11 5.47 22.17
C GLU A 162 -11.17 6.96 21.81
N PHE A 163 -12.36 7.55 21.75
CA PHE A 163 -12.55 8.98 21.51
C PHE A 163 -11.86 9.83 22.59
N LEU A 164 -12.13 9.55 23.87
CA LEU A 164 -11.52 10.27 25.00
C LEU A 164 -9.99 10.09 25.01
N ARG A 165 -9.51 8.88 24.71
CA ARG A 165 -8.07 8.58 24.64
C ARG A 165 -7.38 9.33 23.51
N GLN A 166 -8.02 9.40 22.34
CA GLN A 166 -7.51 10.17 21.19
C GLN A 166 -7.49 11.66 21.52
N GLN A 167 -8.59 12.22 22.02
CA GLN A 167 -8.68 13.63 22.41
C GLN A 167 -7.61 14.02 23.43
N HIS A 168 -7.40 13.19 24.45
CA HIS A 168 -6.35 13.43 25.45
C HIS A 168 -4.94 13.42 24.84
N ARG A 169 -4.66 12.48 23.93
CA ARG A 169 -3.35 12.42 23.22
C ARG A 169 -3.12 13.62 22.31
N TYR A 170 -4.15 14.05 21.58
CA TYR A 170 -4.05 15.22 20.70
C TYR A 170 -3.84 16.52 21.48
N HIS A 171 -4.59 16.71 22.58
CA HIS A 171 -4.40 17.85 23.46
C HIS A 171 -2.99 17.87 24.09
N LEU A 172 -2.41 16.70 24.38
CA LEU A 172 -1.03 16.58 24.85
C LEU A 172 0.02 16.92 23.77
N LEU A 173 -0.30 16.70 22.50
CA LEU A 173 0.63 16.87 21.37
C LEU A 173 0.46 18.17 20.58
N GLY A 174 -0.57 18.98 20.88
CA GLY A 174 -0.81 20.27 20.22
C GLY A 174 -1.12 20.18 18.72
N LEU A 175 -1.62 19.03 18.26
CA LEU A 175 -1.96 18.80 16.84
C LEU A 175 -3.43 19.17 16.60
N ASP A 176 -3.69 20.06 15.63
CA ASP A 176 -5.05 20.39 15.17
C ASP A 176 -5.74 19.16 14.56
N THR A 177 -7.00 18.95 14.94
CA THR A 177 -7.78 17.78 14.53
C THR A 177 -8.22 17.88 13.07
N SER A 178 -7.70 17.02 12.19
CA SER A 178 -8.19 16.86 10.82
C SER A 178 -9.27 15.78 10.66
N ASN A 179 -9.57 15.00 11.70
CA ASN A 179 -10.69 14.07 11.69
C ASN A 179 -11.96 14.78 12.16
N PRO A 180 -13.06 14.75 11.38
CA PRO A 180 -14.31 15.33 11.83
C PRO A 180 -14.80 14.57 13.07
N PRO A 181 -15.18 15.25 14.17
CA PRO A 181 -16.08 14.61 15.12
C PRO A 181 -17.36 14.26 14.33
N LEU A 182 -17.97 13.11 14.63
CA LEU A 182 -19.29 12.73 14.10
C LEU A 182 -20.18 13.99 14.02
N ARG A 183 -20.41 14.52 12.82
CA ARG A 183 -21.12 15.79 12.69
C ARG A 183 -22.50 15.60 13.28
N THR A 184 -22.91 16.49 14.16
CA THR A 184 -24.23 16.47 14.82
C THR A 184 -25.36 16.32 13.82
N SER A 185 -25.21 16.90 12.62
CA SER A 185 -26.14 16.75 11.51
C SER A 185 -26.39 15.30 11.08
N LEU A 186 -25.41 14.41 11.20
CA LEU A 186 -25.55 13.00 10.78
C LEU A 186 -26.24 12.13 11.84
N ILE A 187 -26.12 12.50 13.11
CA ILE A 187 -26.96 11.92 14.18
C ILE A 187 -28.42 12.30 13.95
N ILE A 188 -28.68 13.54 13.53
CA ILE A 188 -30.02 14.02 13.17
C ILE A 188 -30.58 13.23 11.99
N TRP A 189 -29.81 13.07 10.90
CA TRP A 189 -30.24 12.27 9.74
C TRP A 189 -30.47 10.81 10.09
N CYS A 190 -29.58 10.19 10.87
CA CYS A 190 -29.73 8.81 11.35
C CYS A 190 -31.03 8.64 12.14
N SER A 191 -31.30 9.56 13.09
CA SER A 191 -32.53 9.59 13.88
C SER A 191 -33.76 9.80 13.01
N LEU A 192 -33.70 10.70 12.01
CA LEU A 192 -34.79 10.95 11.07
C LEU A 192 -35.15 9.69 10.26
N PHE A 193 -34.16 8.95 9.76
CA PHE A 193 -34.41 7.69 9.06
C PHE A 193 -35.08 6.64 9.95
N PHE A 194 -34.67 6.53 11.22
CA PHE A 194 -35.34 5.65 12.19
C PHE A 194 -36.78 6.09 12.47
N ILE A 195 -37.02 7.40 12.63
CA ILE A 195 -38.36 7.96 12.84
C ILE A 195 -39.25 7.69 11.62
N ILE A 196 -38.74 7.87 10.40
CA ILE A 196 -39.47 7.53 9.17
C ILE A 196 -39.77 6.03 9.13
N GLY A 197 -38.82 5.17 9.47
CA GLY A 197 -39.03 3.72 9.51
C GLY A 197 -40.16 3.32 10.47
N ILE A 198 -40.13 3.84 11.69
CA ILE A 198 -41.14 3.56 12.73
C ILE A 198 -42.49 4.21 12.38
N GLY A 199 -42.49 5.46 11.90
CA GLY A 199 -43.72 6.16 11.50
C GLY A 199 -44.41 5.47 10.31
N THR A 200 -43.63 4.92 9.38
CA THR A 200 -44.17 4.10 8.28
C THR A 200 -44.74 2.78 8.80
N GLN A 201 -44.13 2.17 9.82
CA GLN A 201 -44.65 0.95 10.48
C GLN A 201 -46.02 1.19 11.13
N MET A 202 -46.28 2.37 11.70
CA MET A 202 -47.57 2.67 12.34
C MET A 202 -48.75 2.83 11.36
N VAL A 203 -48.50 3.14 10.09
CA VAL A 203 -49.54 3.48 9.11
C VAL A 203 -49.88 2.31 8.18
N LEU A 204 -48.97 1.35 8.01
CA LEU A 204 -49.14 0.23 7.07
C LEU A 204 -49.74 -1.02 7.73
N SER A 205 -50.26 -1.93 6.91
CA SER A 205 -50.91 -3.16 7.37
C SER A 205 -49.93 -4.11 8.12
N PRO A 206 -50.43 -4.97 9.04
CA PRO A 206 -49.61 -5.88 9.83
C PRO A 206 -48.72 -6.84 9.02
N ALA A 207 -49.06 -7.09 7.75
CA ALA A 207 -48.25 -7.89 6.83
C ALA A 207 -47.01 -7.14 6.31
N LEU A 208 -47.09 -5.81 6.19
CA LEU A 208 -45.99 -4.93 5.76
C LEU A 208 -45.07 -4.51 6.92
N GLU A 209 -45.53 -4.61 8.18
CA GLU A 209 -44.71 -4.30 9.37
C GLU A 209 -43.39 -5.09 9.41
N ARG A 210 -43.41 -6.39 9.08
CA ARG A 210 -42.20 -7.24 9.08
C ARG A 210 -41.21 -6.87 7.98
N LEU A 211 -41.70 -6.39 6.84
CA LEU A 211 -40.88 -5.92 5.72
C LEU A 211 -40.21 -4.57 6.04
N LEU A 212 -40.88 -3.70 6.79
CA LEU A 212 -40.37 -2.40 7.23
C LEU A 212 -39.21 -2.50 8.23
N LEU A 213 -39.07 -3.62 8.94
CA LEU A 213 -37.89 -3.88 9.79
C LEU A 213 -36.57 -3.89 8.99
N ILE A 214 -36.60 -4.15 7.68
CA ILE A 214 -35.42 -4.08 6.82
C ILE A 214 -34.92 -2.62 6.69
N VAL A 215 -35.84 -1.65 6.66
CA VAL A 215 -35.51 -0.21 6.55
C VAL A 215 -34.72 0.29 7.75
N VAL A 216 -34.97 -0.29 8.93
CA VAL A 216 -34.26 0.01 10.18
C VAL A 216 -32.77 -0.34 10.10
N PHE A 217 -32.34 -1.25 9.21
CA PHE A 217 -30.92 -1.54 8.98
C PHE A 217 -30.23 -0.55 8.03
N LEU A 218 -30.97 0.21 7.22
CA LEU A 218 -30.38 1.10 6.20
C LEU A 218 -29.49 2.20 6.81
N PRO A 219 -29.86 2.85 7.94
CA PRO A 219 -28.98 3.77 8.64
C PRO A 219 -27.63 3.14 9.02
N ASN A 220 -27.59 1.85 9.39
CA ASN A 220 -26.35 1.16 9.74
C ASN A 220 -25.40 1.10 8.55
N VAL A 221 -25.92 0.80 7.35
CA VAL A 221 -25.12 0.74 6.13
C VAL A 221 -24.56 2.12 5.78
N VAL A 222 -25.40 3.16 5.78
CA VAL A 222 -25.00 4.52 5.42
C VAL A 222 -23.97 5.07 6.42
N MET A 223 -24.20 4.86 7.71
CA MET A 223 -23.29 5.32 8.76
C MET A 223 -21.98 4.54 8.76
N ALA A 224 -22.02 3.21 8.53
CA ALA A 224 -20.83 2.40 8.39
C ALA A 224 -20.01 2.79 7.14
N TRP A 225 -20.67 3.12 6.02
CA TRP A 225 -20.00 3.60 4.81
C TRP A 225 -19.25 4.92 5.03
N LYS A 226 -19.91 5.87 5.71
CA LYS A 226 -19.38 7.22 5.90
C LYS A 226 -18.36 7.34 7.05
N PHE A 227 -18.52 6.55 8.10
CA PHE A 227 -17.74 6.66 9.35
C PHE A 227 -17.07 5.37 9.81
N GLY A 228 -17.07 4.33 8.97
CA GLY A 228 -16.50 3.03 9.30
C GLY A 228 -17.16 2.42 10.53
N TRP A 229 -16.34 1.86 11.41
CA TRP A 229 -16.81 1.16 12.62
C TRP A 229 -17.54 2.08 13.61
N GLN A 230 -17.17 3.36 13.69
CA GLN A 230 -17.78 4.30 14.63
C GLN A 230 -19.25 4.58 14.27
N GLY A 231 -19.51 4.79 12.98
CA GLY A 231 -20.88 4.98 12.49
C GLY A 231 -21.73 3.72 12.64
N GLY A 232 -21.14 2.55 12.37
CA GLY A 232 -21.83 1.27 12.54
C GLY A 232 -22.28 0.99 13.98
N VAL A 233 -21.40 1.22 14.95
CA VAL A 233 -21.72 1.09 16.39
C VAL A 233 -22.78 2.11 16.81
N LEU A 234 -22.63 3.38 16.41
CA LEU A 234 -23.53 4.44 16.83
C LEU A 234 -24.93 4.29 16.24
N SER A 235 -25.02 3.92 14.96
CA SER A 235 -26.29 3.64 14.30
C SER A 235 -27.00 2.42 14.89
N GLY A 236 -26.26 1.35 15.21
CA GLY A 236 -26.81 0.18 15.90
C GLY A 236 -27.40 0.53 17.27
N LEU A 237 -26.72 1.38 18.04
CA LEU A 237 -27.21 1.84 19.35
C LEU A 237 -28.43 2.76 19.23
N LEU A 238 -28.39 3.74 18.32
CA LEU A 238 -29.53 4.64 18.10
C LEU A 238 -30.75 3.89 17.58
N GLY A 239 -30.56 2.96 16.65
CA GLY A 239 -31.62 2.09 16.17
C GLY A 239 -32.21 1.26 17.30
N SER A 240 -31.36 0.63 18.10
CA SER A 240 -31.78 -0.14 19.28
C SER A 240 -32.59 0.69 20.28
N MET A 241 -32.17 1.93 20.52
CA MET A 241 -32.90 2.88 21.37
C MET A 241 -34.26 3.26 20.76
N MET A 242 -34.32 3.51 19.46
CA MET A 242 -35.57 3.86 18.79
C MET A 242 -36.58 2.70 18.78
N ILE A 243 -36.12 1.47 18.58
CA ILE A 243 -36.99 0.26 18.60
C ILE A 243 -37.52 0.00 20.02
N THR A 244 -36.68 0.15 21.03
CA THR A 244 -37.09 -0.02 22.44
C THR A 244 -38.11 1.03 22.87
N ILE A 245 -37.96 2.28 22.42
CA ILE A 245 -38.96 3.35 22.63
C ILE A 245 -40.25 3.05 21.87
N ALA A 246 -40.16 2.61 20.60
CA ALA A 246 -41.35 2.26 19.80
C ALA A 246 -42.20 1.19 20.50
N ARG A 247 -41.55 0.16 21.06
CA ARG A 247 -42.22 -0.87 21.86
C ARG A 247 -42.97 -0.30 23.07
N GLN A 248 -42.42 0.68 23.77
CA GLN A 248 -43.09 1.32 24.91
C GLN A 248 -44.35 2.10 24.51
N VAL A 249 -44.39 2.65 23.29
CA VAL A 249 -45.56 3.35 22.75
C VAL A 249 -46.59 2.37 22.14
N GLY A 250 -46.36 1.05 22.27
CA GLY A 250 -47.25 0.01 21.77
C GLY A 250 -47.03 -0.33 20.29
N VAL A 251 -45.90 0.05 19.70
CA VAL A 251 -45.56 -0.19 18.29
C VAL A 251 -44.48 -1.26 18.19
N GLY A 252 -44.74 -2.32 17.43
CA GLY A 252 -43.77 -3.37 17.12
C GLY A 252 -43.74 -4.53 18.13
N PHE A 253 -42.55 -5.12 18.32
CA PHE A 253 -42.33 -6.41 19.00
C PHE A 253 -43.07 -6.55 20.34
N THR A 254 -44.00 -7.49 20.40
CA THR A 254 -44.73 -7.84 21.63
C THR A 254 -43.91 -8.78 22.50
N ASP A 255 -43.24 -9.75 21.89
CA ASP A 255 -42.36 -10.70 22.57
C ASP A 255 -40.98 -10.09 22.87
N LEU A 256 -40.51 -10.26 24.12
CA LEU A 256 -39.19 -9.82 24.56
C LEU A 256 -38.08 -10.58 23.82
N MET A 257 -38.30 -11.86 23.53
CA MET A 257 -37.31 -12.68 22.82
C MET A 257 -37.09 -12.18 21.38
N GLU A 258 -38.16 -11.83 20.67
CA GLU A 258 -38.06 -11.27 19.32
C GLU A 258 -37.35 -9.91 19.31
N LEU A 259 -37.66 -9.04 20.27
CA LEU A 259 -36.99 -7.76 20.45
C LEU A 259 -35.49 -7.97 20.66
N GLU A 260 -35.12 -8.80 21.62
CA GLU A 260 -33.73 -9.05 21.98
C GLU A 260 -32.93 -9.64 20.79
N ILE A 261 -33.48 -10.63 20.07
CA ILE A 261 -32.86 -11.16 18.83
C ILE A 261 -32.66 -10.04 17.81
N PHE A 262 -33.64 -9.16 17.63
CA PHE A 262 -33.56 -8.06 16.69
C PHE A 262 -32.49 -7.03 17.09
N LEU A 263 -32.41 -6.65 18.37
CA LEU A 263 -31.39 -5.72 18.90
C LEU A 263 -29.97 -6.28 18.75
N ALA A 264 -29.77 -7.58 19.05
CA ALA A 264 -28.49 -8.25 18.82
C ALA A 264 -28.12 -8.24 17.33
N THR A 265 -29.07 -8.57 16.46
CA THR A 265 -28.85 -8.64 15.01
C THR A 265 -28.51 -7.26 14.42
N GLN A 266 -29.24 -6.22 14.82
CA GLN A 266 -28.98 -4.82 14.45
C GLN A 266 -27.58 -4.39 14.87
N SER A 267 -27.21 -4.65 16.13
CA SER A 267 -25.91 -4.26 16.66
C SER A 267 -24.78 -5.02 15.98
N LEU A 268 -24.90 -6.34 15.77
CA LEU A 268 -23.92 -7.15 15.06
C LEU A 268 -23.74 -6.70 13.60
N LEU A 269 -24.83 -6.40 12.89
CA LEU A 269 -24.75 -5.92 11.51
C LEU A 269 -24.09 -4.55 11.42
N GLY A 270 -24.46 -3.60 12.29
CA GLY A 270 -23.82 -2.30 12.35
C GLY A 270 -22.32 -2.40 12.61
N ILE A 271 -21.93 -3.19 13.61
CA ILE A 271 -20.51 -3.41 13.94
C ILE A 271 -19.77 -4.14 12.81
N GLY A 272 -20.36 -5.21 12.27
CA GLY A 272 -19.76 -6.04 11.23
C GLY A 272 -19.51 -5.26 9.94
N LEU A 273 -20.52 -4.52 9.47
CA LEU A 273 -20.38 -3.62 8.31
C LEU A 273 -19.36 -2.53 8.58
N GLY A 274 -19.40 -1.94 9.78
CA GLY A 274 -18.45 -0.93 10.20
C GLY A 274 -16.99 -1.43 10.16
N ILE A 275 -16.72 -2.64 10.66
CA ILE A 275 -15.41 -3.29 10.58
C ILE A 275 -15.01 -3.53 9.12
N ALA A 276 -15.89 -4.13 8.33
CA ALA A 276 -15.61 -4.53 6.96
C ALA A 276 -15.25 -3.32 6.09
N ILE A 277 -16.08 -2.27 6.15
CA ILE A 277 -15.89 -1.05 5.38
C ILE A 277 -14.63 -0.32 5.84
N SER A 278 -14.42 -0.18 7.15
CA SER A 278 -13.24 0.52 7.67
C SER A 278 -11.93 -0.21 7.31
N ARG A 279 -11.94 -1.55 7.31
CA ARG A 279 -10.82 -2.37 6.82
C ARG A 279 -10.60 -2.20 5.31
N GLN A 280 -11.66 -2.17 4.52
CA GLN A 280 -11.58 -1.98 3.08
C GLN A 280 -11.01 -0.59 2.72
N GLN A 281 -11.48 0.47 3.38
CA GLN A 281 -10.97 1.83 3.20
C GLN A 281 -9.49 1.93 3.58
N GLN A 282 -9.09 1.32 4.69
CA GLN A 282 -7.68 1.31 5.12
C GLN A 282 -6.77 0.59 4.11
N LEU A 283 -7.21 -0.55 3.57
CA LEU A 283 -6.47 -1.27 2.53
C LEU A 283 -6.34 -0.44 1.24
N ALA A 284 -7.41 0.22 0.82
CA ALA A 284 -7.39 1.08 -0.36
C ALA A 284 -6.41 2.26 -0.22
N LEU A 285 -6.40 2.92 0.95
CA LEU A 285 -5.45 4.01 1.23
C LEU A 285 -4.00 3.52 1.25
N ASN A 286 -3.74 2.37 1.86
CA ASN A 286 -2.40 1.78 1.88
C ASN A 286 -1.93 1.45 0.45
N LEU A 287 -2.80 0.86 -0.38
CA LEU A 287 -2.48 0.56 -1.78
C LEU A 287 -2.15 1.81 -2.60
N ASP A 288 -2.94 2.89 -2.44
CA ASP A 288 -2.65 4.16 -3.12
C ASP A 288 -1.29 4.74 -2.68
N HIS A 289 -0.98 4.67 -1.38
CA HIS A 289 0.31 5.12 -0.86
C HIS A 289 1.48 4.30 -1.41
N TYR A 290 1.38 2.97 -1.43
CA TYR A 290 2.40 2.10 -2.03
C TYR A 290 2.57 2.36 -3.52
N ARG A 291 1.47 2.55 -4.26
CA ARG A 291 1.51 2.85 -5.68
C ARG A 291 2.28 4.14 -5.96
N ARG A 292 1.96 5.23 -5.27
CA ARG A 292 2.67 6.52 -5.44
C ARG A 292 4.15 6.40 -5.10
N ARG A 293 4.49 5.65 -4.04
CA ARG A 293 5.88 5.41 -3.66
C ARG A 293 6.64 4.64 -4.74
N LEU A 294 6.02 3.62 -5.33
CA LEU A 294 6.62 2.88 -6.44
C LEU A 294 6.80 3.76 -7.68
N GLU A 295 5.79 4.58 -8.03
CA GLU A 295 5.88 5.51 -9.16
C GLU A 295 7.03 6.52 -9.00
N THR A 296 7.19 7.09 -7.79
CA THR A 296 8.31 8.01 -7.49
C THR A 296 9.67 7.33 -7.50
N GLU A 297 9.81 6.11 -6.96
CA GLU A 297 11.06 5.34 -7.02
C GLU A 297 11.43 4.97 -8.47
N LEU A 298 10.44 4.60 -9.30
CA LEU A 298 10.67 4.32 -10.73
C LEU A 298 11.12 5.57 -11.50
N GLN A 299 10.51 6.73 -11.23
CA GLN A 299 10.92 8.00 -11.82
C GLN A 299 12.35 8.37 -11.41
N ALA A 300 12.68 8.28 -10.11
CA ALA A 300 14.02 8.54 -9.61
C ALA A 300 15.07 7.61 -10.23
N ARG A 301 14.74 6.32 -10.38
CA ARG A 301 15.62 5.35 -11.04
C ARG A 301 15.86 5.71 -12.50
N ARG A 302 14.81 6.09 -13.25
CA ARG A 302 14.96 6.52 -14.66
C ARG A 302 15.85 7.74 -14.79
N ALA A 303 15.63 8.78 -13.96
CA ALA A 303 16.44 9.99 -13.96
C ALA A 303 17.92 9.72 -13.61
N LEU A 304 18.18 8.83 -12.65
CA LEU A 304 19.55 8.43 -12.32
C LEU A 304 20.23 7.70 -13.48
N THR A 305 19.54 6.77 -14.13
CA THR A 305 20.11 6.05 -15.28
C THR A 305 20.39 6.98 -16.46
N GLU A 306 19.49 7.93 -16.74
CA GLU A 306 19.72 8.96 -17.77
C GLU A 306 20.97 9.81 -17.45
N LYS A 307 21.10 10.26 -16.20
CA LYS A 307 22.28 11.01 -15.75
C LYS A 307 23.57 10.21 -15.84
N LEU A 308 23.53 8.92 -15.53
CA LEU A 308 24.68 8.01 -15.68
C LEU A 308 25.11 7.89 -17.15
N ILE A 309 24.16 7.75 -18.08
CA ILE A 309 24.45 7.69 -19.52
C ILE A 309 25.09 9.00 -19.98
N HIS A 310 24.52 10.15 -19.59
CA HIS A 310 25.08 11.45 -19.97
C HIS A 310 26.52 11.61 -19.44
N THR A 311 26.74 11.28 -18.17
CA THR A 311 28.06 11.37 -17.54
C THR A 311 29.07 10.43 -18.19
N GLU A 312 28.64 9.21 -18.54
CA GLU A 312 29.47 8.24 -19.26
C GLU A 312 29.92 8.78 -20.61
N GLU A 313 29.00 9.36 -21.40
CA GLU A 313 29.33 9.90 -22.71
C GLU A 313 30.20 11.16 -22.63
N ASP A 314 29.97 12.05 -21.66
CA ASP A 314 30.84 13.20 -21.42
C ASP A 314 32.26 12.77 -21.04
N THR A 315 32.39 11.75 -20.19
CA THR A 315 33.69 11.21 -19.78
C THR A 315 34.42 10.59 -20.97
N ARG A 316 33.71 9.81 -21.81
CA ARG A 316 34.27 9.24 -23.04
C ARG A 316 34.67 10.33 -24.04
N LYS A 317 33.88 11.40 -24.16
CA LYS A 317 34.18 12.59 -24.99
C LYS A 317 35.43 13.31 -24.51
N HIS A 318 35.57 13.52 -23.21
CA HIS A 318 36.76 14.14 -22.63
C HIS A 318 38.01 13.27 -22.82
N LEU A 319 37.94 11.98 -22.49
CA LEU A 319 39.06 11.06 -22.61
C LEU A 319 39.53 10.90 -24.07
N ALA A 320 38.59 10.84 -25.02
CA ALA A 320 38.94 10.78 -26.45
C ALA A 320 39.70 12.03 -26.92
N ARG A 321 39.35 13.23 -26.42
CA ARG A 321 40.08 14.45 -26.75
C ARG A 321 41.47 14.47 -26.13
N GLU A 322 41.60 14.18 -24.85
CA GLU A 322 42.92 14.16 -24.18
C GLU A 322 43.87 13.16 -24.84
N LEU A 323 43.38 11.93 -25.13
CA LEU A 323 44.18 10.93 -25.83
C LEU A 323 44.54 11.36 -27.26
N HIS A 324 43.64 12.04 -27.98
CA HIS A 324 43.93 12.54 -29.33
C HIS A 324 45.02 13.62 -29.30
N ASP A 325 44.90 14.57 -28.36
CA ASP A 325 45.81 15.71 -28.26
C ASP A 325 47.19 15.26 -27.77
N GLU A 326 47.29 14.50 -26.68
CA GLU A 326 48.59 14.10 -26.13
C GLU A 326 49.28 13.01 -26.97
N ILE A 327 48.58 11.91 -27.30
CA ILE A 327 49.22 10.78 -27.97
C ILE A 327 49.39 11.06 -29.46
N GLY A 328 48.41 11.69 -30.10
CA GLY A 328 48.46 12.02 -31.53
C GLY A 328 49.65 12.93 -31.85
N GLN A 329 49.79 14.03 -31.12
CA GLN A 329 50.87 15.01 -31.36
C GLN A 329 52.26 14.41 -31.09
N ASN A 330 52.42 13.66 -29.99
CA ASN A 330 53.69 13.01 -29.67
C ASN A 330 54.12 12.00 -30.74
N ILE A 331 53.18 11.21 -31.29
CA ILE A 331 53.50 10.27 -32.36
C ILE A 331 53.88 11.00 -33.65
N THR A 332 53.17 12.07 -34.01
CA THR A 332 53.53 12.90 -35.16
C THR A 332 54.94 13.48 -35.02
N ALA A 333 55.30 13.97 -33.82
CA ALA A 333 56.66 14.47 -33.55
C ALA A 333 57.73 13.37 -33.71
N ILE A 334 57.47 12.17 -33.20
CA ILE A 334 58.37 11.00 -33.37
C ILE A 334 58.53 10.66 -34.85
N GLN A 335 57.44 10.63 -35.63
CA GLN A 335 57.51 10.36 -37.08
C GLN A 335 58.36 11.40 -37.82
N ILE A 336 58.20 12.69 -37.50
CA ILE A 336 58.98 13.77 -38.10
C ILE A 336 60.46 13.63 -37.74
N GLN A 337 60.80 13.44 -36.46
CA GLN A 337 62.19 13.26 -36.01
C GLN A 337 62.83 12.03 -36.67
N SER A 338 62.09 10.92 -36.76
CA SER A 338 62.52 9.70 -37.43
C SER A 338 62.80 9.93 -38.92
N GLN A 339 61.94 10.68 -39.61
CA GLN A 339 62.16 11.04 -41.02
C GLN A 339 63.36 11.98 -41.21
N LEU A 340 63.59 12.92 -40.29
CA LEU A 340 64.76 13.80 -40.32
C LEU A 340 66.06 13.00 -40.14
N VAL A 341 66.12 12.10 -39.16
CA VAL A 341 67.28 11.21 -38.95
C VAL A 341 67.51 10.33 -40.18
N LYS A 342 66.44 9.81 -40.80
CA LYS A 342 66.54 9.02 -42.03
C LYS A 342 67.12 9.81 -43.21
N ARG A 343 66.84 11.12 -43.29
CA ARG A 343 67.34 12.01 -44.35
C ARG A 343 68.77 12.50 -44.11
N ALA A 344 69.19 12.64 -42.85
CA ALA A 344 70.49 13.18 -42.45
C ALA A 344 71.54 12.12 -42.08
N GLY A 345 71.17 10.83 -42.03
CA GLY A 345 72.06 9.77 -41.56
C GLY A 345 73.12 9.36 -42.59
N ASP A 346 74.39 9.39 -42.19
CA ASP A 346 75.54 9.00 -43.03
C ASP A 346 75.89 7.50 -42.95
N THR A 347 75.26 6.74 -42.05
CA THR A 347 75.51 5.30 -41.88
C THR A 347 74.25 4.46 -42.17
N PRO A 348 74.38 3.28 -42.81
CA PRO A 348 73.24 2.40 -43.10
C PRO A 348 72.44 2.02 -41.84
N LEU A 349 73.14 1.82 -40.72
CA LEU A 349 72.58 1.46 -39.41
C LEU A 349 71.66 2.57 -38.84
N ALA A 350 72.03 3.84 -39.02
CA ALA A 350 71.20 4.97 -38.59
C ALA A 350 69.92 5.12 -39.44
N VAL A 351 70.02 4.89 -40.75
CA VAL A 351 68.88 4.89 -41.68
C VAL A 351 67.90 3.75 -41.39
N GLU A 352 68.42 2.57 -41.05
CA GLU A 352 67.60 1.40 -40.67
C GLU A 352 66.89 1.62 -39.33
N ALA A 353 67.60 2.09 -38.29
CA ALA A 353 67.02 2.42 -36.99
C ALA A 353 65.90 3.49 -37.11
N ALA A 354 66.12 4.51 -37.94
CA ALA A 354 65.11 5.53 -38.24
C ALA A 354 63.94 4.99 -39.09
N GLY A 355 64.14 3.92 -39.86
CA GLY A 355 63.05 3.19 -40.49
C GLY A 355 62.17 2.46 -39.46
N GLN A 356 62.80 1.75 -38.53
CA GLN A 356 62.15 0.97 -37.49
C GLN A 356 61.37 1.86 -36.50
N ILE A 357 61.93 2.99 -36.07
CA ILE A 357 61.24 3.97 -35.20
C ILE A 357 59.97 4.51 -35.89
N ASN A 358 60.06 4.88 -37.16
CA ASN A 358 58.90 5.37 -37.90
C ASN A 358 57.83 4.30 -38.10
N GLU A 359 58.22 3.03 -38.23
CA GLU A 359 57.25 1.93 -38.34
C GLU A 359 56.56 1.63 -37.00
N LEU A 360 57.31 1.63 -35.89
CA LEU A 360 56.75 1.55 -34.54
C LEU A 360 55.78 2.70 -34.27
N ALA A 361 56.16 3.93 -34.61
CA ALA A 361 55.31 5.10 -34.47
C ALA A 361 54.02 4.98 -35.31
N ARG A 362 54.11 4.46 -36.54
CA ARG A 362 52.92 4.18 -37.37
C ARG A 362 52.01 3.11 -36.76
N ARG A 363 52.57 2.03 -36.20
CA ARG A 363 51.77 0.99 -35.53
C ARG A 363 51.05 1.53 -34.30
N ILE A 364 51.75 2.28 -33.43
CA ILE A 364 51.14 2.91 -32.26
C ILE A 364 50.06 3.91 -32.71
N HIS A 365 50.32 4.75 -33.73
CA HIS A 365 49.32 5.67 -34.25
C HIS A 365 48.04 4.95 -34.69
N HIS A 366 48.20 3.83 -35.40
CA HIS A 366 47.07 3.03 -35.87
C HIS A 366 46.28 2.44 -34.69
N SER A 367 46.96 1.84 -33.71
CA SER A 367 46.33 1.28 -32.51
C SER A 367 45.63 2.33 -31.65
N THR A 368 46.24 3.50 -31.42
CA THR A 368 45.61 4.61 -30.70
C THR A 368 44.38 5.13 -31.44
N ARG A 369 44.46 5.25 -32.77
CA ARG A 369 43.30 5.68 -33.58
C ARG A 369 42.16 4.66 -33.54
N GLN A 370 42.47 3.36 -33.47
CA GLN A 370 41.47 2.31 -33.22
C GLN A 370 40.83 2.42 -31.84
N LEU A 371 41.61 2.69 -30.78
CA LEU A 371 41.07 2.90 -29.42
C LEU A 371 40.19 4.15 -29.32
N LEU A 372 40.62 5.25 -29.93
CA LEU A 372 39.84 6.48 -30.00
C LEU A 372 38.49 6.25 -30.69
N ARG A 373 38.45 5.48 -31.78
CA ARG A 373 37.21 5.10 -32.46
C ARG A 373 36.23 4.33 -31.57
N GLN A 374 36.74 3.49 -30.66
CA GLN A 374 35.90 2.74 -29.70
C GLN A 374 35.37 3.66 -28.58
N LEU A 375 36.18 4.62 -28.14
CA LEU A 375 35.83 5.60 -27.11
C LEU A 375 34.80 6.63 -27.60
N ARG A 376 35.07 7.27 -28.74
CA ARG A 376 34.17 8.23 -29.39
C ARG A 376 34.45 8.24 -30.90
N PRO A 377 33.49 7.87 -31.76
CA PRO A 377 33.70 7.89 -33.21
C PRO A 377 33.88 9.35 -33.66
N PRO A 378 35.08 9.76 -34.14
CA PRO A 378 35.34 11.15 -34.54
C PRO A 378 34.48 11.57 -35.74
N VAL A 379 34.03 10.57 -36.53
CA VAL A 379 33.14 10.75 -37.68
C VAL A 379 31.82 11.43 -37.29
N LEU A 380 31.35 11.28 -36.05
CA LEU A 380 30.13 11.95 -35.58
C LEU A 380 30.33 13.45 -35.26
N ASP A 381 31.57 13.91 -35.10
CA ASP A 381 31.88 15.33 -34.91
C ASP A 381 32.13 16.04 -36.26
N GLU A 382 32.52 15.29 -37.30
CA GLU A 382 32.93 15.82 -38.60
C GLU A 382 31.84 15.68 -39.69
N LEU A 383 30.95 14.69 -39.57
CA LEU A 383 29.91 14.37 -40.57
C LEU A 383 28.50 14.43 -39.98
N SER A 384 27.50 14.60 -40.84
CA SER A 384 26.10 14.45 -40.44
C SER A 384 25.80 12.99 -40.04
N LEU A 385 24.79 12.75 -39.17
CA LEU A 385 24.43 11.40 -38.71
C LEU A 385 24.22 10.43 -39.89
N LYS A 386 23.56 10.88 -40.96
CA LYS A 386 23.34 10.08 -42.16
C LYS A 386 24.66 9.61 -42.77
N GLU A 387 25.58 10.54 -43.01
CA GLU A 387 26.90 10.26 -43.57
C GLU A 387 27.72 9.37 -42.64
N ALA A 388 27.67 9.62 -41.33
CA ALA A 388 28.38 8.84 -40.33
C ALA A 388 27.90 7.37 -40.28
N LEU A 389 26.59 7.12 -40.36
CA LEU A 389 26.05 5.76 -40.39
C LEU A 389 26.37 5.04 -41.72
N HIS A 390 26.29 5.75 -42.86
CA HIS A 390 26.73 5.18 -44.14
C HIS A 390 28.23 4.84 -44.12
N HIS A 391 29.06 5.73 -43.58
CA HIS A 391 30.49 5.47 -43.41
C HIS A 391 30.72 4.23 -42.52
N LEU A 392 30.01 4.13 -41.39
CA LEU A 392 30.10 2.99 -40.49
C LEU A 392 29.75 1.67 -41.20
N VAL A 393 28.65 1.62 -41.95
CA VAL A 393 28.25 0.42 -42.71
C VAL A 393 29.31 0.04 -43.74
N ASN A 394 29.88 1.02 -44.44
CA ASN A 394 30.93 0.79 -45.44
C ASN A 394 32.25 0.29 -44.81
N GLU A 395 32.60 0.76 -43.61
CA GLU A 395 33.84 0.38 -42.91
C GLU A 395 33.89 -1.12 -42.56
N PHE A 396 32.74 -1.77 -42.38
CA PHE A 396 32.67 -3.22 -42.16
C PHE A 396 32.97 -4.05 -43.42
N ALA A 397 33.02 -3.43 -44.60
CA ALA A 397 33.40 -4.04 -45.87
C ALA A 397 32.71 -5.40 -46.13
N PHE A 398 31.40 -5.48 -45.84
CA PHE A 398 30.62 -6.71 -45.94
C PHE A 398 30.72 -7.39 -47.31
N ALA A 399 30.81 -6.60 -48.39
CA ALA A 399 30.98 -7.10 -49.75
C ALA A 399 32.27 -7.90 -49.95
N GLU A 400 33.39 -7.48 -49.34
CA GLU A 400 34.68 -8.20 -49.39
C GLU A 400 34.63 -9.53 -48.64
N ARG A 401 33.63 -9.68 -47.74
CA ARG A 401 33.39 -10.88 -46.93
C ARG A 401 32.26 -11.75 -47.46
N GLY A 402 31.70 -11.43 -48.63
CA GLY A 402 30.61 -12.18 -49.25
C GLY A 402 29.22 -11.96 -48.63
N ILE A 403 29.05 -10.89 -47.85
CA ILE A 403 27.78 -10.57 -47.17
C ILE A 403 27.07 -9.43 -47.92
N THR A 404 25.82 -9.66 -48.33
CA THR A 404 24.98 -8.63 -48.95
C THR A 404 24.38 -7.73 -47.87
N CYS A 405 24.77 -6.46 -47.83
CA CYS A 405 24.26 -5.50 -46.84
C CYS A 405 23.32 -4.49 -47.51
N ARG A 406 22.07 -4.43 -47.03
CA ARG A 406 21.08 -3.43 -47.45
C ARG A 406 20.83 -2.45 -46.31
N PHE A 407 21.15 -1.17 -46.52
CA PHE A 407 20.89 -0.11 -45.56
C PHE A 407 19.85 0.88 -46.10
N ASP A 408 18.70 0.95 -45.43
CA ASP A 408 17.58 1.83 -45.75
C ASP A 408 17.46 2.94 -44.69
N TYR A 409 17.90 4.15 -45.06
CA TYR A 409 17.86 5.34 -44.20
C TYR A 409 16.68 6.24 -44.60
N GLN A 410 15.71 6.37 -43.70
CA GLN A 410 14.44 7.10 -43.92
C GLN A 410 14.15 8.09 -42.78
N LEU A 411 15.18 8.67 -42.16
CA LEU A 411 14.98 9.76 -41.21
C LEU A 411 14.86 11.10 -41.97
N PRO A 412 13.80 11.89 -41.74
CA PRO A 412 13.62 13.19 -42.36
C PRO A 412 14.62 14.23 -41.85
N ALA A 413 15.01 14.14 -40.58
CA ALA A 413 16.02 14.97 -39.93
C ALA A 413 16.77 14.15 -38.85
N PRO A 414 18.02 14.51 -38.50
CA PRO A 414 18.71 13.90 -37.37
C PRO A 414 18.02 14.26 -36.04
N PRO A 415 18.13 13.41 -34.99
CA PRO A 415 17.66 13.75 -33.64
C PRO A 415 18.36 15.01 -33.12
N GLU A 416 17.61 15.90 -32.45
CA GLU A 416 18.17 17.14 -31.86
C GLU A 416 19.11 16.86 -30.67
N ASN A 417 18.89 15.75 -29.95
CA ASN A 417 19.66 15.40 -28.77
C ASN A 417 20.92 14.59 -29.15
N GLU A 418 22.11 15.11 -28.84
CA GLU A 418 23.40 14.44 -29.09
C GLU A 418 23.47 13.03 -28.50
N THR A 419 22.87 12.78 -27.34
CA THR A 419 22.85 11.45 -26.70
C THR A 419 22.08 10.44 -27.54
N LEU A 420 20.99 10.84 -28.22
CA LEU A 420 20.26 9.96 -29.13
C LEU A 420 21.07 9.66 -30.39
N VAL A 421 21.68 10.68 -31.00
CA VAL A 421 22.56 10.55 -32.17
C VAL A 421 23.67 9.53 -31.89
N PHE A 422 24.31 9.70 -30.74
CA PHE A 422 25.41 8.88 -30.32
C PHE A 422 24.97 7.45 -29.95
N THR A 423 23.83 7.32 -29.27
CA THR A 423 23.25 6.01 -28.94
C THR A 423 22.89 5.21 -30.20
N LEU A 424 22.29 5.85 -31.21
CA LEU A 424 21.98 5.20 -32.48
C LEU A 424 23.24 4.68 -33.18
N TYR A 425 24.29 5.50 -33.24
CA TYR A 425 25.55 5.07 -33.84
C TYR A 425 26.16 3.88 -33.09
N ARG A 426 26.19 3.91 -31.76
CA ARG A 426 26.72 2.81 -30.95
C ARG A 426 25.90 1.53 -31.07
N LEU A 427 24.57 1.65 -31.06
CA LEU A 427 23.69 0.51 -31.27
C LEU A 427 23.97 -0.13 -32.62
N LEU A 428 24.04 0.66 -33.70
CA LEU A 428 24.36 0.13 -35.01
C LEU A 428 25.75 -0.50 -35.04
N GLN A 429 26.77 0.17 -34.49
CA GLN A 429 28.14 -0.35 -34.45
C GLN A 429 28.23 -1.71 -33.74
N GLU A 430 27.60 -1.84 -32.57
CA GLU A 430 27.61 -3.08 -31.80
C GLU A 430 26.83 -4.18 -32.52
N LEU A 431 25.70 -3.86 -33.15
CA LEU A 431 24.91 -4.81 -33.94
C LEU A 431 25.70 -5.30 -35.17
N LEU A 432 26.38 -4.42 -35.90
CA LEU A 432 27.21 -4.80 -37.05
C LEU A 432 28.44 -5.62 -36.62
N ASN A 433 29.05 -5.28 -35.49
CA ASN A 433 30.14 -6.06 -34.90
C ASN A 433 29.66 -7.47 -34.51
N ASN A 434 28.46 -7.59 -33.94
CA ASN A 434 27.85 -8.88 -33.62
C ASN A 434 27.62 -9.72 -34.88
N VAL A 435 27.04 -9.14 -35.94
CA VAL A 435 26.89 -9.84 -37.23
C VAL A 435 28.25 -10.31 -37.73
N SER A 436 29.23 -9.40 -37.80
CA SER A 436 30.55 -9.68 -38.35
C SER A 436 31.32 -10.77 -37.59
N LYS A 437 31.12 -10.91 -36.28
CA LYS A 437 31.87 -11.85 -35.44
C LYS A 437 31.13 -13.15 -35.16
N HIS A 438 29.80 -13.13 -35.18
CA HIS A 438 28.99 -14.20 -34.59
C HIS A 438 27.91 -14.76 -35.50
N ALA A 439 27.47 -14.07 -36.56
CA ALA A 439 26.28 -14.49 -37.30
C ALA A 439 26.55 -15.54 -38.39
N ASP A 440 27.73 -15.55 -39.02
CA ASP A 440 28.01 -16.33 -40.25
C ASP A 440 26.90 -16.13 -41.31
N ALA A 441 26.43 -14.89 -41.44
CA ALA A 441 25.31 -14.50 -42.28
C ALA A 441 25.75 -14.21 -43.72
N SER A 442 24.87 -14.45 -44.69
CA SER A 442 25.06 -14.07 -46.10
C SER A 442 24.32 -12.78 -46.48
N GLU A 443 23.35 -12.36 -45.68
CA GLU A 443 22.57 -11.13 -45.88
C GLU A 443 22.30 -10.41 -44.56
N VAL A 444 22.41 -9.08 -44.60
CA VAL A 444 22.05 -8.19 -43.49
C VAL A 444 21.18 -7.05 -44.03
N THR A 445 20.05 -6.83 -43.37
CA THR A 445 19.15 -5.71 -43.65
C THR A 445 19.13 -4.76 -42.45
N ILE A 446 19.34 -3.47 -42.71
CA ILE A 446 19.31 -2.40 -41.72
C ILE A 446 18.25 -1.40 -42.17
N VAL A 447 17.28 -1.11 -41.33
CA VAL A 447 16.23 -0.11 -41.58
C VAL A 447 16.26 0.89 -40.45
N LEU A 448 16.45 2.17 -40.78
CA LEU A 448 16.34 3.27 -39.82
C LEU A 448 15.31 4.27 -40.33
N ARG A 449 14.17 4.38 -39.65
CA ARG A 449 13.06 5.25 -40.05
C ARG A 449 12.43 5.95 -38.86
N GLN A 450 11.75 7.06 -39.11
CA GLN A 450 10.93 7.71 -38.10
C GLN A 450 9.48 7.24 -38.25
N GLN A 451 8.87 6.82 -37.14
CA GLN A 451 7.46 6.49 -37.01
C GLN A 451 6.84 7.43 -35.97
N GLU A 452 6.16 8.49 -36.43
CA GLU A 452 5.59 9.54 -35.57
C GLU A 452 6.64 10.13 -34.61
N ASN A 453 6.47 9.93 -33.30
CA ASN A 453 7.35 10.38 -32.22
C ASN A 453 8.35 9.31 -31.76
N ARG A 454 8.61 8.30 -32.59
CA ARG A 454 9.60 7.26 -32.32
C ARG A 454 10.56 7.05 -33.50
N LEU A 455 11.83 6.85 -33.18
CA LEU A 455 12.89 6.38 -34.07
C LEU A 455 12.91 4.86 -34.03
N HIS A 456 12.77 4.24 -35.19
CA HIS A 456 12.74 2.78 -35.35
C HIS A 456 14.00 2.33 -36.07
N LEU A 457 14.87 1.63 -35.35
CA LEU A 457 16.05 0.96 -35.87
C LEU A 457 15.79 -0.55 -35.87
N GLU A 458 15.89 -1.17 -37.03
CA GLU A 458 15.82 -2.61 -37.21
C GLU A 458 17.10 -3.10 -37.87
N VAL A 459 17.73 -4.12 -37.28
CA VAL A 459 18.86 -4.84 -37.86
C VAL A 459 18.51 -6.31 -37.87
N ALA A 460 18.50 -6.91 -39.05
CA ALA A 460 18.19 -8.32 -39.26
C ALA A 460 19.28 -9.00 -40.09
N ASP A 461 19.77 -10.14 -39.61
CA ASP A 461 20.66 -11.03 -40.36
C ASP A 461 20.01 -12.40 -40.57
N ASN A 462 20.47 -13.13 -41.58
CA ASN A 462 20.02 -14.49 -41.90
C ASN A 462 20.98 -15.58 -41.38
N GLY A 463 21.77 -15.27 -40.35
CA GLY A 463 22.80 -16.15 -39.82
C GLY A 463 22.28 -17.27 -38.91
N GLY A 464 23.18 -17.86 -38.12
CA GLY A 464 22.87 -18.97 -37.21
C GLY A 464 21.98 -18.63 -36.01
N GLY A 465 21.72 -17.35 -35.75
CA GLY A 465 20.99 -16.88 -34.58
C GLY A 465 21.75 -17.05 -33.26
N ILE A 466 21.16 -16.56 -32.17
CA ILE A 466 21.67 -16.67 -30.80
C ILE A 466 21.05 -17.91 -30.13
N SER A 467 21.89 -18.86 -29.72
CA SER A 467 21.43 -20.05 -28.99
C SER A 467 20.82 -19.68 -27.64
N PRO A 468 19.65 -20.23 -27.25
CA PRO A 468 18.99 -19.93 -25.97
C PRO A 468 19.80 -20.36 -24.73
N GLU A 469 20.79 -21.24 -24.90
CA GLU A 469 21.68 -21.70 -23.82
C GLU A 469 22.82 -20.70 -23.52
N ASN A 470 23.13 -19.80 -24.46
CA ASN A 470 24.09 -18.73 -24.26
C ASN A 470 23.34 -17.48 -23.81
N ALA A 471 23.51 -17.08 -22.55
CA ALA A 471 23.00 -15.81 -22.05
C ALA A 471 23.45 -14.68 -23.00
N PRO A 472 22.56 -13.72 -23.33
CA PRO A 472 22.94 -12.59 -24.18
C PRO A 472 24.17 -11.93 -23.56
N GLY A 473 25.28 -11.88 -24.32
CA GLY A 473 26.55 -11.34 -23.84
C GLY A 473 26.40 -9.90 -23.32
N PHE A 474 27.40 -9.43 -22.56
CA PHE A 474 27.40 -8.09 -21.95
C PHE A 474 27.01 -6.96 -22.92
N GLY A 475 27.34 -7.08 -24.21
CA GLY A 475 26.93 -6.13 -25.25
C GLY A 475 25.41 -6.02 -25.44
N ILE A 476 24.66 -7.13 -25.53
CA ILE A 476 23.20 -7.11 -25.70
C ILE A 476 22.50 -6.61 -24.44
N GLN A 477 22.97 -7.02 -23.26
CA GLN A 477 22.43 -6.52 -22.01
C GLN A 477 22.65 -5.00 -21.87
N GLY A 478 23.85 -4.51 -22.17
CA GLY A 478 24.15 -3.08 -22.15
C GLY A 478 23.32 -2.28 -23.15
N MET A 479 23.12 -2.78 -24.37
CA MET A 479 22.23 -2.16 -25.37
C MET A 479 20.79 -2.06 -24.85
N ARG A 480 20.26 -3.13 -24.26
CA ARG A 480 18.89 -3.16 -23.70
C ARG A 480 18.73 -2.15 -22.56
N GLU A 481 19.67 -2.14 -21.62
CA GLU A 481 19.65 -1.22 -20.48
C GLU A 481 19.71 0.24 -20.94
N ARG A 482 20.59 0.56 -21.90
CA ARG A 482 20.71 1.89 -22.46
C ARG A 482 19.45 2.34 -23.22
N VAL A 483 18.85 1.47 -24.03
CA VAL A 483 17.60 1.78 -24.75
C VAL A 483 16.46 2.07 -23.77
N HIS A 484 16.29 1.25 -22.74
CA HIS A 484 15.25 1.47 -21.73
C HIS A 484 15.47 2.73 -20.90
N ALA A 485 16.72 3.07 -20.60
CA ALA A 485 17.05 4.29 -19.87
C ALA A 485 16.62 5.56 -20.61
N LEU A 486 16.71 5.54 -21.95
CA LEU A 486 16.26 6.63 -22.82
C LEU A 486 14.75 6.58 -23.11
N GLY A 487 13.98 5.78 -22.38
CA GLY A 487 12.54 5.64 -22.57
C GLY A 487 12.14 4.81 -23.80
N GLY A 488 13.08 4.05 -24.37
CA GLY A 488 12.87 3.20 -25.52
C GLY A 488 12.48 1.74 -25.21
N GLU A 489 12.20 1.00 -26.28
CA GLU A 489 11.89 -0.43 -26.27
C GLU A 489 12.93 -1.19 -27.09
N PHE A 490 13.40 -2.31 -26.56
CA PHE A 490 14.36 -3.20 -27.20
C PHE A 490 13.74 -4.59 -27.35
N THR A 491 13.68 -5.10 -28.57
CA THR A 491 13.17 -6.43 -28.89
C THR A 491 14.25 -7.22 -29.62
N LEU A 492 14.50 -8.44 -29.17
CA LEU A 492 15.42 -9.39 -29.79
C LEU A 492 14.63 -10.64 -30.15
N SER A 493 14.70 -11.05 -31.41
CA SER A 493 14.22 -12.35 -31.86
C SER A 493 15.31 -13.09 -32.61
N SER A 494 15.32 -14.42 -32.46
CA SER A 494 16.39 -15.27 -32.99
C SER A 494 15.85 -16.47 -33.78
N HIS A 495 14.84 -16.24 -34.62
CA HIS A 495 14.21 -17.30 -35.42
C HIS A 495 14.79 -17.27 -36.84
N ALA A 496 15.66 -18.23 -37.18
CA ALA A 496 16.35 -18.35 -38.48
C ALA A 496 17.21 -17.12 -38.84
N GLY A 497 18.08 -16.72 -37.91
CA GLY A 497 18.86 -15.47 -37.95
C GLY A 497 18.68 -14.67 -36.66
N THR A 498 19.27 -13.48 -36.60
CA THR A 498 19.03 -12.54 -35.49
C THR A 498 18.34 -11.29 -35.99
N ARG A 499 17.26 -10.88 -35.32
CA ARG A 499 16.56 -9.63 -35.58
C ARG A 499 16.47 -8.81 -34.30
N VAL A 500 17.03 -7.60 -34.35
CA VAL A 500 16.99 -6.62 -33.27
C VAL A 500 16.18 -5.43 -33.71
N ILE A 501 15.19 -5.07 -32.89
CA ILE A 501 14.35 -3.89 -33.09
C ILE A 501 14.53 -2.97 -31.88
N VAL A 502 14.88 -1.72 -32.16
CA VAL A 502 15.02 -0.66 -31.17
C VAL A 502 14.08 0.48 -31.52
N ASN A 503 13.21 0.84 -30.58
CA ASN A 503 12.35 2.00 -30.68
C ASN A 503 12.80 3.04 -29.63
N LEU A 504 13.21 4.23 -30.06
CA LEU A 504 13.60 5.33 -29.17
C LEU A 504 12.65 6.52 -29.35
N PRO A 505 12.36 7.33 -28.33
CA PRO A 505 11.61 8.58 -28.52
C PRO A 505 12.41 9.58 -29.36
N THR A 506 11.76 10.33 -30.25
CA THR A 506 12.44 11.36 -31.07
C THR A 506 12.86 12.58 -30.23
N ILE A 507 12.18 12.82 -29.11
CA ILE A 507 12.45 13.91 -28.17
C ILE A 507 12.66 13.27 -26.79
N LEU A 508 13.86 13.42 -26.23
CA LEU A 508 14.10 13.15 -24.81
C LEU A 508 13.51 14.31 -24.02
N GLN A 509 12.56 14.04 -23.13
CA GLN A 509 12.07 15.05 -22.20
C GLN A 509 13.21 15.43 -21.27
N GLN A 510 13.93 16.51 -21.58
CA GLN A 510 14.80 17.16 -20.61
C GLN A 510 13.90 17.50 -19.41
N THR A 511 14.10 16.79 -18.31
CA THR A 511 13.54 17.22 -17.04
C THR A 511 14.31 18.47 -16.67
N LEU A 512 13.73 19.63 -17.02
CA LEU A 512 14.20 20.95 -16.61
C LEU A 512 14.52 20.90 -15.12
N HIS A 513 15.80 21.12 -14.81
CA HIS A 513 16.34 21.21 -13.46
C HIS A 513 15.80 22.45 -12.74
#